data_AF-A0A941WJF8-F1
#
_entry.id   AF-A0A941WJF8-F1
#
_cell.length_a   1.000
_cell.length_b   1.000
_cell.length_c   1.000
_cell.angle_alpha   90.00
_cell.angle_beta   90.00
_cell.angle_gamma   90.00
#
_symmetry.space_group_name_H-M   'P 1'
#
loop_
_entity.id
_entity.type
_entity.pdbx_description
1 polymer ?
#
loop_
_entity_poly.entity_id
_entity_poly.type
_entity_poly.pdbx_seq_one_letter_code
_entity_poly.pdbx_strand_id
1 'polypeptide(L)'
;LITTSMDTDKGLARRLPPPVPKDQKKNEEMDIKKRNIMVVLINSNNQILCNNEFIDIKQLREKVRNFIENPYNDEHMPEKTEVDVPFFGKQMVTKNHVISLQNDRGTEYQAYIDVQNELAAAYNELRDEVSRKKFGKAFADLDEDQQKAVQMIYPQKISEAEPKNYGGK
;
A
#
# COMPACT_ATOMS: atom_id res chain seq x y z
N LEU A 1 34.76 53.36 -17.80
CA LEU A 1 34.80 52.17 -18.68
C LEU A 1 34.12 51.01 -17.92
N ILE A 2 32.92 50.55 -18.34
CA ILE A 2 32.60 49.24 -18.97
C ILE A 2 33.27 48.03 -18.24
N THR A 3 32.65 46.90 -17.87
CA THR A 3 31.40 46.22 -18.29
C THR A 3 31.24 44.84 -17.58
N THR A 4 29.99 44.41 -17.34
CA THR A 4 29.39 43.04 -17.35
C THR A 4 30.05 41.85 -16.63
N SER A 5 29.42 41.17 -15.65
CA SER A 5 28.27 40.22 -15.68
C SER A 5 28.61 38.77 -16.06
N MET A 6 28.45 37.84 -15.10
CA MET A 6 27.94 36.45 -15.16
C MET A 6 27.60 36.09 -13.69
N ASP A 7 26.38 35.91 -13.17
CA ASP A 7 25.13 35.22 -13.55
C ASP A 7 25.26 33.72 -13.87
N THR A 8 24.29 32.95 -13.36
CA THR A 8 24.13 31.49 -13.24
C THR A 8 24.85 30.83 -12.05
N ASP A 9 24.24 29.96 -11.23
CA ASP A 9 23.01 29.21 -11.45
C ASP A 9 22.30 28.88 -10.13
N LYS A 10 20.97 28.82 -10.21
CA LYS A 10 20.07 28.52 -9.12
C LYS A 10 20.24 27.05 -8.73
N GLY A 11 20.93 26.79 -7.63
CA GLY A 11 20.76 25.53 -6.92
C GLY A 11 19.28 25.43 -6.51
N LEU A 12 18.50 24.58 -7.20
CA LEU A 12 17.16 24.24 -6.76
C LEU A 12 17.23 23.73 -5.32
N ALA A 13 16.80 24.55 -4.37
CA ALA A 13 16.58 24.10 -3.00
C ALA A 13 15.46 23.06 -3.04
N ARG A 14 15.86 21.78 -3.11
CA ARG A 14 14.96 20.64 -2.99
C ARG A 14 14.32 20.73 -1.62
N ARG A 15 13.11 21.27 -1.55
CA ARG A 15 12.29 21.14 -0.35
C ARG A 15 12.02 19.66 -0.18
N LEU A 16 12.42 19.12 0.97
CA LEU A 16 11.99 17.78 1.36
C LEU A 16 10.46 17.77 1.26
N PRO A 17 9.85 16.76 0.64
CA PRO A 17 8.44 16.52 0.84
C PRO A 17 8.19 16.50 2.35
N PRO A 18 7.07 17.08 2.82
CA PRO A 18 6.79 17.15 4.24
C PRO A 18 6.94 15.75 4.85
N PRO A 19 7.58 15.63 6.03
CA PRO A 19 7.73 14.34 6.68
C PRO A 19 6.35 13.69 6.80
N VAL A 20 6.26 12.43 6.37
CA VAL A 20 5.05 11.62 6.55
C VAL A 20 4.65 11.70 8.03
N PRO A 21 3.36 11.91 8.35
CA PRO A 21 2.89 11.99 9.72
C PRO A 21 3.37 10.78 10.52
N LYS A 22 3.95 11.00 11.70
CA LYS A 22 4.54 9.98 12.58
C LYS A 22 3.51 9.00 13.20
N ASP A 23 2.29 8.97 12.70
CA ASP A 23 1.20 8.11 13.16
C ASP A 23 1.12 6.77 12.41
N GLN A 24 2.14 6.41 11.63
CA GLN A 24 2.34 5.00 11.25
C GLN A 24 2.87 4.25 12.48
N LYS A 25 1.92 3.83 13.34
CA LYS A 25 2.18 2.89 14.43
C LYS A 25 3.04 1.76 13.90
N LYS A 26 4.23 1.61 14.48
CA LYS A 26 5.11 0.46 14.35
C LYS A 26 4.29 -0.76 14.78
N ASN A 27 3.59 -1.39 13.82
CA ASN A 27 2.72 -2.51 14.11
C ASN A 27 3.62 -3.65 14.59
N GLU A 28 3.30 -4.10 15.80
CA GLU A 28 3.92 -5.21 16.50
C GLU A 28 4.23 -6.35 15.52
N GLU A 29 5.49 -6.80 15.49
CA GLU A 29 5.92 -7.99 14.75
C GLU A 29 5.20 -9.21 15.33
N MET A 30 3.93 -9.40 14.97
CA MET A 30 3.32 -10.71 15.02
C MET A 30 4.17 -11.61 14.12
N ASP A 31 4.35 -12.86 14.52
CA ASP A 31 4.96 -13.90 13.67
C ASP A 31 4.05 -14.15 12.45
N ILE A 32 4.17 -13.27 11.46
CA ILE A 32 3.34 -13.27 10.26
C ILE A 32 3.96 -14.30 9.32
N LYS A 33 3.19 -15.35 9.04
CA LYS A 33 3.58 -16.37 8.07
C LYS A 33 3.97 -15.71 6.76
N LYS A 34 5.07 -16.16 6.13
CA LYS A 34 5.58 -15.59 4.86
C LYS A 34 4.51 -15.49 3.75
N ARG A 35 3.58 -16.47 3.68
CA ARG A 35 2.43 -16.48 2.75
C ARG A 35 1.45 -15.30 2.93
N ASN A 36 1.45 -14.68 4.10
CA ASN A 36 0.61 -13.52 4.41
C ASN A 36 1.30 -12.20 4.04
N ILE A 37 2.54 -12.23 3.53
CA ILE A 37 3.30 -11.05 3.18
C ILE A 37 3.38 -10.93 1.66
N MET A 38 2.90 -9.81 1.13
CA MET A 38 3.12 -9.41 -0.25
C MET A 38 4.23 -8.37 -0.27
N VAL A 39 5.30 -8.63 -1.03
CA VAL A 39 6.44 -7.70 -1.12
C VAL A 39 6.29 -6.87 -2.38
N VAL A 40 6.25 -5.55 -2.21
CA VAL A 40 6.24 -4.56 -3.28
C VAL A 40 7.54 -3.77 -3.16
N LEU A 41 8.45 -3.97 -4.10
CA LEU A 41 9.74 -3.29 -4.15
C LEU A 41 9.78 -2.31 -5.31
N ILE A 42 10.22 -1.09 -5.05
CA ILE A 42 10.50 -0.09 -6.09
C ILE A 42 12.02 0.04 -6.20
N ASN A 43 12.55 -0.18 -7.39
CA ASN A 43 14.00 -0.07 -7.63
C ASN A 43 14.41 1.34 -8.06
N SER A 44 15.72 1.57 -8.19
CA SER A 44 16.30 2.85 -8.62
C SER A 44 15.94 3.27 -10.05
N ASN A 45 15.43 2.35 -10.87
CA ASN A 45 14.90 2.64 -12.21
C ASN A 45 13.38 2.92 -12.18
N ASN A 46 12.80 3.11 -11.00
CA ASN A 46 11.35 3.28 -10.77
C ASN A 46 10.50 2.09 -11.23
N GLN A 47 11.10 0.91 -11.39
CA GLN A 47 10.36 -0.31 -11.74
C GLN A 47 9.81 -0.94 -10.46
N ILE A 48 8.59 -1.46 -10.56
CA ILE A 48 7.89 -2.11 -9.46
C ILE A 48 8.06 -3.62 -9.59
N LEU A 49 8.59 -4.23 -8.54
CA LEU A 49 8.66 -5.67 -8.38
C LEU A 49 7.64 -6.09 -7.33
N CYS A 50 6.70 -6.95 -7.72
CA CYS A 50 5.72 -7.53 -6.83
C CYS A 50 5.99 -9.04 -6.71
N ASN A 51 6.31 -9.52 -5.51
CA ASN A 51 6.71 -10.91 -5.27
C ASN A 51 7.80 -11.40 -6.25
N ASN A 52 8.82 -10.56 -6.49
CA ASN A 52 9.94 -10.80 -7.41
C ASN A 52 9.59 -10.78 -8.92
N GLU A 53 8.37 -10.39 -9.29
CA GLU A 53 7.98 -10.21 -10.69
C GLU A 53 7.84 -8.72 -11.04
N PHE A 54 8.38 -8.32 -12.19
CA PHE A 54 8.16 -6.97 -12.71
C PHE A 54 6.70 -6.78 -13.10
N ILE A 55 6.10 -5.70 -12.63
CA ILE A 55 4.72 -5.34 -12.94
C ILE A 55 4.60 -3.88 -13.33
N ASP A 56 3.55 -3.56 -14.07
CA ASP A 56 3.11 -2.18 -14.26
C ASP A 56 2.38 -1.69 -13.00
N ILE A 57 2.49 -0.40 -12.70
CA ILE A 57 1.76 0.23 -11.60
C ILE A 57 0.24 -0.01 -11.67
N LYS A 58 -0.34 -0.06 -12.88
CA LYS A 58 -1.76 -0.37 -13.08
C LYS A 58 -2.13 -1.79 -12.64
N GLN A 59 -1.18 -2.72 -12.73
CA GLN A 59 -1.38 -4.11 -12.31
C GLN A 59 -1.24 -4.29 -10.80
N LEU A 60 -0.53 -3.37 -10.12
CA LEU A 60 -0.32 -3.44 -8.67
C LEU A 60 -1.66 -3.49 -7.94
N ARG A 61 -2.60 -2.64 -8.33
CA ARG A 61 -3.93 -2.58 -7.72
C ARG A 61 -4.66 -3.91 -7.79
N GLU A 62 -4.73 -4.51 -8.98
CA GLU A 62 -5.40 -5.80 -9.20
C GLU A 62 -4.69 -6.94 -8.45
N LYS A 63 -3.36 -6.98 -8.48
CA LYS A 63 -2.58 -7.98 -7.72
C LYS A 63 -2.83 -7.85 -6.21
N VAL A 64 -2.88 -6.64 -5.67
CA VAL A 64 -3.15 -6.39 -4.25
C VAL A 64 -4.56 -6.82 -3.88
N ARG A 65 -5.56 -6.49 -4.71
CA ARG A 65 -6.94 -6.94 -4.52
C ARG A 65 -7.03 -8.46 -4.45
N ASN A 66 -6.50 -9.13 -5.47
CA ASN A 66 -6.50 -10.59 -5.54
C ASN A 66 -5.79 -11.21 -4.33
N PHE A 67 -4.66 -10.63 -3.91
CA PHE A 67 -3.94 -11.04 -2.71
C PHE A 67 -4.80 -10.98 -1.45
N ILE A 68 -5.47 -9.84 -1.22
CA ILE A 68 -6.30 -9.63 -0.03
C ILE A 68 -7.57 -10.48 -0.05
N GLU A 69 -8.24 -10.59 -1.20
CA GLU A 69 -9.50 -11.34 -1.32
C GLU A 69 -9.29 -12.85 -1.24
N ASN A 70 -8.15 -13.35 -1.76
CA ASN A 70 -7.82 -14.76 -1.89
C ASN A 70 -9.07 -15.61 -2.28
N PRO A 71 -9.70 -15.35 -3.43
CA PRO A 71 -11.00 -15.92 -3.77
C PRO A 71 -10.99 -17.46 -3.83
N TYR A 72 -9.86 -18.04 -4.21
CA TYR A 72 -9.67 -19.49 -4.35
C TYR A 72 -9.17 -20.18 -3.07
N ASN A 73 -8.99 -19.42 -1.98
CA ASN A 73 -8.41 -19.92 -0.73
C ASN A 73 -7.10 -20.70 -0.94
N ASP A 74 -6.23 -20.16 -1.78
CA ASP A 74 -4.96 -20.77 -2.15
C ASP A 74 -4.04 -20.84 -0.92
N GLU A 75 -3.34 -21.96 -0.77
CA GLU A 75 -2.39 -22.21 0.33
C GLU A 75 -1.18 -21.27 0.27
N HIS A 76 -0.84 -20.75 -0.91
CA HIS A 76 0.25 -19.78 -1.11
C HIS A 76 -0.18 -18.32 -0.86
N MET A 77 -1.47 -18.06 -0.69
CA MET A 77 -2.06 -16.74 -0.45
C MET A 77 -2.37 -16.52 1.04
N PRO A 78 -2.73 -15.31 1.50
CA PRO A 78 -2.91 -15.05 2.92
C PRO A 78 -4.01 -15.91 3.53
N GLU A 79 -3.75 -16.35 4.76
CA GLU A 79 -4.67 -17.13 5.57
C GLU A 79 -5.95 -16.37 5.87
N LYS A 80 -7.09 -17.02 5.64
CA LYS A 80 -8.39 -16.52 6.04
C LYS A 80 -8.72 -16.98 7.45
N THR A 81 -9.20 -16.06 8.26
CA THR A 81 -9.71 -16.32 9.61
C THR A 81 -11.17 -15.90 9.66
N GLU A 82 -12.01 -16.71 10.29
CA GLU A 82 -13.39 -16.32 10.58
C GLU A 82 -13.39 -15.21 11.64
N VAL A 83 -14.04 -14.09 11.32
CA VAL A 83 -14.23 -12.97 12.23
C VAL A 83 -15.70 -12.61 12.22
N ASP A 84 -16.29 -12.41 13.39
CA ASP A 84 -17.63 -11.85 13.50
C ASP A 84 -17.56 -10.34 13.30
N VAL A 85 -18.18 -9.86 12.22
CA VAL A 85 -18.15 -8.46 11.81
C VAL A 85 -19.55 -7.89 11.98
N PRO A 86 -19.71 -6.77 12.72
CA PRO A 86 -21.00 -6.09 12.86
C PRO A 86 -21.67 -5.87 11.50
N PHE A 87 -22.99 -6.02 11.42
CA PHE A 87 -23.79 -5.94 10.18
C PHE A 87 -23.59 -7.07 9.16
N PHE A 88 -22.41 -7.71 9.12
CA PHE A 88 -22.06 -8.75 8.14
C PHE A 88 -22.16 -10.17 8.71
N GLY A 89 -22.06 -10.33 10.03
CA GLY A 89 -21.95 -11.63 10.69
C GLY A 89 -20.57 -12.24 10.51
N LYS A 90 -20.50 -13.58 10.57
CA LYS A 90 -19.26 -14.34 10.38
C LYS A 90 -18.73 -14.20 8.96
N GLN A 91 -17.60 -13.53 8.80
CA GLN A 91 -16.92 -13.33 7.52
C GLN A 91 -15.53 -13.96 7.54
N MET A 92 -15.15 -14.62 6.44
CA MET A 92 -13.79 -15.10 6.22
C MET A 92 -12.93 -13.95 5.71
N VAL A 93 -11.99 -13.48 6.53
CA VAL A 93 -11.16 -12.30 6.23
C VAL A 93 -9.67 -12.63 6.34
N THR A 94 -8.84 -11.99 5.52
CA THR A 94 -7.38 -12.16 5.55
C THR A 94 -6.75 -11.25 6.62
N LYS A 95 -7.19 -11.38 7.88
CA LYS A 95 -6.87 -10.43 8.97
C LYS A 95 -5.38 -10.12 9.13
N ASN A 96 -4.51 -11.10 8.85
CA ASN A 96 -3.08 -11.03 9.11
C ASN A 96 -2.23 -10.75 7.87
N HIS A 97 -2.85 -10.39 6.73
CA HIS A 97 -2.09 -10.00 5.54
C HIS A 97 -1.29 -8.72 5.80
N VAL A 98 -0.12 -8.61 5.18
CA VAL A 98 0.72 -7.41 5.20
C VAL A 98 1.27 -7.14 3.80
N ILE A 99 1.15 -5.90 3.36
CA ILE A 99 1.82 -5.40 2.15
C ILE A 99 3.11 -4.72 2.60
N SER A 100 4.25 -5.34 2.33
CA SER A 100 5.57 -4.78 2.62
C SER A 100 6.01 -3.92 1.45
N LEU A 101 5.94 -2.60 1.61
CA LEU A 101 6.49 -1.65 0.66
C LEU A 101 7.97 -1.39 0.98
N GLN A 102 8.82 -1.63 0.00
CA GLN A 102 10.26 -1.43 0.08
C GLN A 102 10.70 -0.56 -1.08
N ASN A 103 11.63 0.36 -0.84
CA ASN A 103 12.16 1.21 -1.88
C ASN A 103 13.69 1.22 -1.85
N ASP A 104 14.29 1.28 -3.03
CA ASP A 104 15.71 1.54 -3.17
C ASP A 104 16.01 3.02 -2.90
N ARG A 105 17.23 3.33 -2.45
CA ARG A 105 17.68 4.72 -2.21
C ARG A 105 17.65 5.60 -3.46
N GLY A 106 17.79 5.00 -4.64
CA GLY A 106 17.69 5.69 -5.93
C GLY A 106 16.26 5.91 -6.44
N THR A 107 15.24 5.39 -5.75
CA THR A 107 13.84 5.51 -6.17
C THR A 107 13.41 6.97 -6.20
N GLU A 108 12.76 7.38 -7.28
CA GLU A 108 12.15 8.71 -7.35
C GLU A 108 10.99 8.83 -6.37
N TYR A 109 10.89 9.99 -5.72
CA TYR A 109 9.82 10.26 -4.77
C TYR A 109 8.43 10.12 -5.42
N GLN A 110 8.30 10.52 -6.70
CA GLN A 110 7.04 10.40 -7.43
C GLN A 110 6.62 8.93 -7.58
N ALA A 111 7.55 8.05 -7.99
CA ALA A 111 7.26 6.62 -8.14
C ALA A 111 6.79 5.98 -6.82
N TYR A 112 7.40 6.37 -5.70
CA TYR A 112 6.96 5.95 -4.37
C TYR A 112 5.52 6.42 -4.05
N ILE A 113 5.19 7.69 -4.33
CA ILE A 113 3.85 8.23 -4.09
C ILE A 113 2.81 7.57 -5.00
N ASP A 114 3.14 7.32 -6.25
CA ASP A 114 2.22 6.67 -7.17
C ASP A 114 1.89 5.25 -6.69
N VAL A 115 2.89 4.50 -6.23
CA VAL A 115 2.68 3.16 -5.63
C VAL A 115 1.81 3.24 -4.38
N GLN A 116 2.08 4.18 -3.47
CA GLN A 116 1.26 4.38 -2.28
C GLN A 116 -0.21 4.67 -2.61
N ASN A 117 -0.45 5.54 -3.61
CA ASN A 117 -1.78 5.87 -4.08
C ASN A 117 -2.50 4.64 -4.65
N GLU A 118 -1.81 3.81 -5.42
CA GLU A 118 -2.38 2.56 -5.95
C GLU A 118 -2.69 1.53 -4.86
N LEU A 119 -1.81 1.39 -3.86
CA LEU A 119 -2.09 0.53 -2.70
C LEU A 119 -3.33 1.01 -1.94
N ALA A 120 -3.43 2.32 -1.68
CA ALA A 120 -4.59 2.92 -1.03
C ALA A 120 -5.87 2.75 -1.86
N ALA A 121 -5.77 2.94 -3.19
CA ALA A 121 -6.87 2.75 -4.12
C ALA A 121 -7.38 1.30 -4.12
N ALA A 122 -6.50 0.30 -4.05
CA ALA A 122 -6.89 -1.10 -3.95
C ALA A 122 -7.76 -1.37 -2.70
N TYR A 123 -7.35 -0.87 -1.53
CA TYR A 123 -8.16 -0.99 -0.32
C TYR A 123 -9.49 -0.25 -0.43
N ASN A 124 -9.48 0.96 -1.00
CA ASN A 124 -10.71 1.73 -1.17
C ASN A 124 -11.71 1.04 -2.09
N GLU A 125 -11.26 0.45 -3.21
CA GLU A 125 -12.12 -0.34 -4.10
C GLU A 125 -12.76 -1.53 -3.39
N LEU A 126 -11.97 -2.32 -2.63
CA LEU A 126 -12.48 -3.46 -1.88
C LEU A 126 -13.54 -3.05 -0.86
N ARG A 127 -13.29 -1.95 -0.14
CA ARG A 127 -14.22 -1.40 0.84
C ARG A 127 -15.49 -0.88 0.17
N ASP A 128 -15.35 -0.09 -0.89
CA ASP A 128 -16.48 0.46 -1.66
C ASP A 128 -17.36 -0.65 -2.23
N GLU A 129 -16.78 -1.73 -2.76
CA GLU A 129 -17.53 -2.85 -3.32
C GLU A 129 -18.42 -3.52 -2.26
N VAL A 130 -17.85 -3.81 -1.08
CA VAL A 130 -18.61 -4.41 0.03
C VAL A 130 -19.62 -3.43 0.63
N SER A 131 -19.27 -2.15 0.74
CA SER A 131 -20.17 -1.08 1.18
C SER A 131 -21.40 -0.96 0.28
N ARG A 132 -21.18 -0.91 -1.05
CA ARG A 132 -22.26 -0.84 -2.03
C ARG A 132 -23.12 -2.09 -2.01
N LYS A 133 -22.50 -3.27 -1.91
CA LYS A 133 -23.21 -4.55 -1.87
C LYS A 133 -24.10 -4.72 -0.63
N LYS A 134 -23.65 -4.24 0.54
CA LYS A 134 -24.37 -4.41 1.80
C LYS A 134 -25.32 -3.26 2.13
N PHE A 135 -24.88 -2.02 1.94
CA PHE A 135 -25.57 -0.81 2.38
C PHE A 135 -26.13 0.02 1.22
N GLY A 136 -25.77 -0.30 -0.03
CA GLY A 136 -26.20 0.47 -1.21
C GLY A 136 -25.54 1.83 -1.35
N LYS A 137 -24.50 2.12 -0.55
CA LYS A 137 -23.80 3.41 -0.48
C LYS A 137 -22.30 3.23 -0.71
N ALA A 138 -21.62 4.31 -1.14
CA ALA A 138 -20.16 4.30 -1.15
C ALA A 138 -19.61 4.26 0.28
N PHE A 139 -18.40 3.74 0.47
CA PHE A 139 -17.73 3.63 1.76
C PHE A 139 -17.59 5.01 2.44
N ALA A 140 -17.31 6.05 1.65
CA ALA A 140 -17.21 7.43 2.14
C ALA A 140 -18.53 7.98 2.72
N ASP A 141 -19.68 7.44 2.31
CA ASP A 141 -21.02 7.89 2.72
C ASP A 141 -21.61 7.05 3.87
N LEU A 142 -20.86 6.05 4.36
CA LEU A 142 -21.25 5.23 5.50
C LEU A 142 -21.05 5.97 6.82
N ASP A 143 -21.84 5.60 7.83
CA ASP A 143 -21.59 6.05 9.20
C ASP A 143 -20.35 5.39 9.81
N GLU A 144 -19.89 5.90 10.95
CA GLU A 144 -18.64 5.47 11.58
C GLU A 144 -18.64 3.97 11.94
N ASP A 145 -19.77 3.42 12.38
CA ASP A 145 -19.87 2.02 12.77
C ASP A 145 -19.87 1.10 11.55
N GLN A 146 -20.57 1.50 10.48
CA GLN A 146 -20.54 0.83 9.19
C GLN A 146 -19.13 0.87 8.56
N GLN A 147 -18.45 2.01 8.62
CA GLN A 147 -17.06 2.15 8.15
C GLN A 147 -16.12 1.23 8.93
N LYS A 148 -16.23 1.20 10.27
CA LYS A 148 -15.44 0.28 11.11
C LYS A 148 -15.68 -1.17 10.73
N ALA A 149 -16.94 -1.59 10.53
CA ALA A 149 -17.25 -2.95 10.11
C ALA A 149 -16.61 -3.32 8.76
N VAL A 150 -16.66 -2.42 7.77
CA VAL A 150 -16.03 -2.65 6.46
C VAL A 150 -14.50 -2.64 6.57
N GLN A 151 -13.91 -1.79 7.41
CA GLN A 151 -12.48 -1.79 7.72
C GLN A 151 -12.03 -3.06 8.46
N MET A 152 -12.90 -3.70 9.25
CA MET A 152 -12.61 -5.01 9.86
C MET A 152 -12.52 -6.13 8.82
N ILE A 153 -13.29 -6.03 7.73
CA ILE A 153 -13.23 -6.99 6.61
C ILE A 153 -11.94 -6.79 5.82
N TYR A 154 -11.60 -5.54 5.50
CA TYR A 154 -10.40 -5.17 4.75
C TYR A 154 -9.52 -4.19 5.54
N PRO A 155 -8.76 -4.68 6.55
CA PRO A 155 -7.85 -3.85 7.31
C PRO A 155 -6.68 -3.44 6.43
N GLN A 156 -6.36 -2.14 6.41
CA GLN A 156 -5.22 -1.63 5.65
C GLN A 156 -3.93 -1.89 6.44
N LYS A 157 -3.12 -2.84 5.95
CA LYS A 157 -1.89 -3.28 6.60
C LYS A 157 -0.70 -3.13 5.66
N ILE A 158 -0.28 -1.88 5.50
CA ILE A 158 0.92 -1.53 4.73
C ILE A 158 2.05 -1.32 5.73
N SER A 159 3.16 -2.03 5.53
CA SER A 159 4.38 -1.88 6.31
C SER A 159 5.46 -1.32 5.40
N GLU A 160 5.99 -0.16 5.77
CA GLU A 160 7.06 0.48 5.04
C GLU A 160 8.40 0.18 5.71
N ALA A 161 9.35 -0.30 4.91
CA ALA A 161 10.73 -0.45 5.36
C ALA A 161 11.55 0.78 5.01
N GLU A 162 12.54 1.12 5.84
CA GLU A 162 13.50 2.17 5.48
C GLU A 162 14.20 1.83 4.16
N PRO A 163 14.51 2.85 3.32
CA PRO A 163 15.16 2.64 2.04
C PRO A 163 16.51 1.95 2.22
N LYS A 164 16.67 0.80 1.56
CA LYS A 164 17.93 0.04 1.56
C LYS A 164 18.56 0.09 0.17
N ASN A 165 19.88 -0.05 0.11
CA ASN A 165 20.57 -0.24 -1.16
C ASN A 165 20.32 -1.67 -1.65
N TYR A 166 19.43 -1.83 -2.62
CA TYR A 166 19.21 -3.05 -3.37
C TYR A 166 19.95 -2.95 -4.72
N GLY A 167 21.23 -2.57 -4.65
CA GLY A 167 22.07 -2.32 -5.81
C GLY A 167 23.54 -2.33 -5.42
N GLY A 168 24.09 -3.53 -5.23
CA GLY A 168 25.52 -3.74 -5.05
C GLY A 168 26.12 -4.38 -6.30
N LYS A 169 26.70 -3.55 -7.17
CA LYS A 169 27.90 -3.89 -7.94
C LYS A 169 28.76 -2.64 -8.03
#